data_AF-A0A2U2N3U2-F1
#
_entry.id   AF-A0A2U2N3U2-F1
#
_cell.length_a   1.000
_cell.length_b   1.000
_cell.length_c   1.000
_cell.angle_alpha   90.00
_cell.angle_beta   90.00
_cell.angle_gamma   90.00
#
_symmetry.space_group_name_H-M   'P 1'
#
loop_
_entity.id
_entity.type
_entity.pdbx_description
1 polymer ?
#
loop_
_entity_poly.entity_id
_entity_poly.type
_entity_poly.pdbx_seq_one_letter_code
_entity_poly.pdbx_strand_id
1 'polypeptide(L)'
;MGAASNPCTGVCKFNDGLCLSCGRLRTEKKRWKRMDKAERRHVVTQAAARVTALGDQAIPSKKARRKAKKQAGALAARHAPASPVRVAANSLDLGTPALTADAPLPVVDHDAAKAARRAWKKARKHARKAKKAARKAREAEALARGLPPHEHATAMRPDRARQRPAAGEVSQQPARRRAAGN
;
A
#
# COMPACT_ATOMS: atom_id res chain seq x y z
N MET A 1 29.99 -21.85 -15.05
CA MET A 1 30.13 -21.33 -16.44
C MET A 1 28.93 -20.46 -16.82
N GLY A 2 29.12 -19.13 -16.92
CA GLY A 2 28.04 -18.14 -17.04
C GLY A 2 27.04 -18.41 -18.16
N ALA A 3 25.78 -18.68 -17.77
CA ALA A 3 24.64 -18.68 -18.67
C ALA A 3 24.51 -17.29 -19.29
N ALA A 4 24.37 -17.20 -20.62
CA ALA A 4 24.08 -15.94 -21.29
C ALA A 4 22.83 -15.33 -20.64
N SER A 5 23.03 -14.25 -19.88
CA SER A 5 21.96 -13.69 -19.05
C SER A 5 20.85 -13.18 -19.95
N ASN A 6 19.62 -13.61 -19.67
CA ASN A 6 18.46 -13.22 -20.46
C ASN A 6 18.26 -11.70 -20.34
N PRO A 7 18.35 -10.91 -21.43
CA PRO A 7 18.25 -9.44 -21.38
C PRO A 7 16.80 -8.95 -21.22
N CYS A 8 15.86 -9.82 -20.85
CA CYS A 8 14.45 -9.46 -20.74
C CYS A 8 14.18 -8.61 -19.49
N THR A 9 13.51 -7.48 -19.67
CA THR A 9 13.03 -6.63 -18.57
C THR A 9 11.59 -6.95 -18.14
N GLY A 10 10.95 -7.94 -18.75
CA GLY A 10 9.57 -8.35 -18.48
C GLY A 10 8.49 -7.43 -19.07
N VAL A 11 8.89 -6.33 -19.72
CA VAL A 11 7.97 -5.40 -20.40
C VAL A 11 8.11 -5.60 -21.90
N CYS A 12 7.13 -6.20 -22.56
CA CYS A 12 7.18 -6.42 -24.01
C CYS A 12 6.30 -5.41 -24.75
N LYS A 13 6.93 -4.56 -25.56
CA LYS A 13 6.27 -3.76 -26.60
C LYS A 13 7.03 -4.00 -27.90
N PHE A 14 6.33 -4.25 -28.98
CA PHE A 14 6.93 -4.58 -30.27
C PHE A 14 6.65 -3.47 -31.28
N ASN A 15 7.63 -3.17 -32.12
CA ASN A 15 7.49 -2.40 -33.34
C ASN A 15 8.14 -3.21 -34.47
N ASP A 16 7.42 -3.45 -35.56
CA ASP A 16 7.91 -4.26 -36.71
C ASP A 16 8.52 -5.62 -36.31
N GLY A 17 7.93 -6.26 -35.30
CA GLY A 17 8.39 -7.56 -34.78
C GLY A 17 9.61 -7.48 -33.84
N LEU A 18 10.17 -6.29 -33.62
CA LEU A 18 11.32 -6.02 -32.76
C LEU A 18 10.87 -5.51 -31.38
N CYS A 19 11.39 -6.12 -30.31
CA CYS A 19 11.01 -5.72 -28.95
C CYS A 19 11.75 -4.46 -28.48
N LEU A 20 11.02 -3.37 -28.26
CA LEU A 20 11.54 -2.06 -27.86
C LEU A 20 12.32 -2.06 -26.54
N SER A 21 12.12 -3.07 -25.68
CA SER A 21 12.75 -3.16 -24.36
C SER A 21 13.99 -4.03 -24.27
N CYS A 22 14.16 -5.00 -25.17
CA CYS A 22 15.26 -5.97 -25.11
C CYS A 22 15.85 -6.32 -26.47
N GLY A 23 15.42 -5.68 -27.56
CA GLY A 23 16.02 -5.78 -28.89
C GLY A 23 15.75 -7.07 -29.67
N ARG A 24 15.12 -8.06 -29.03
CA ARG A 24 14.87 -9.36 -29.65
C ARG A 24 13.63 -9.35 -30.53
N LEU A 25 13.71 -10.10 -31.62
CA LEU A 25 12.61 -10.40 -32.52
C LEU A 25 11.61 -11.36 -31.86
N ARG A 26 10.36 -11.35 -32.34
CA ARG A 26 9.31 -12.27 -31.89
C ARG A 26 9.71 -13.74 -32.11
N THR A 27 10.38 -14.05 -33.21
CA THR A 27 10.89 -15.40 -33.55
C THR A 27 12.01 -15.84 -32.60
N GLU A 28 12.98 -14.97 -32.34
CA GLU A 28 14.10 -15.22 -31.40
C GLU A 28 13.59 -15.49 -29.98
N LYS A 29 12.59 -14.73 -29.51
CA LYS A 29 11.96 -14.96 -28.20
C LYS A 29 11.31 -16.34 -28.08
N LYS A 30 10.63 -16.80 -29.15
CA LYS A 30 10.00 -18.13 -29.18
C LYS A 30 11.04 -19.25 -29.19
N ARG A 31 12.12 -19.09 -29.95
CA ARG A 31 13.17 -20.11 -30.09
C ARG A 31 14.19 -20.11 -28.94
N TRP A 32 14.25 -19.09 -28.09
CA TRP A 32 15.23 -18.94 -27.00
C TRP A 32 15.52 -20.20 -26.17
N LYS A 33 14.50 -21.00 -25.83
CA LYS A 33 14.66 -22.27 -25.08
C LYS A 33 15.39 -23.36 -25.88
N ARG A 34 15.23 -23.36 -27.21
CA ARG A 34 15.82 -24.31 -28.17
C ARG A 34 17.18 -23.86 -28.71
N MET A 35 17.61 -22.63 -28.39
CA MET A 35 18.90 -22.09 -28.84
C MET A 35 20.04 -22.61 -27.97
N ASP A 36 21.19 -22.88 -28.60
CA ASP A 36 22.42 -23.21 -27.90
C ASP A 36 23.06 -21.95 -27.26
N LYS A 37 24.00 -22.14 -26.33
CA LYS A 37 24.67 -21.05 -25.62
C LYS A 37 25.40 -20.08 -26.57
N ALA A 38 25.99 -20.58 -27.66
CA ALA A 38 26.63 -19.72 -28.66
C ALA A 38 25.60 -18.86 -29.41
N GLU A 39 24.51 -19.48 -29.87
CA GLU A 39 23.40 -18.79 -30.55
C GLU A 39 22.76 -17.73 -29.64
N ARG A 40 22.54 -18.05 -28.35
CA ARG A 40 22.01 -17.08 -27.37
C ARG A 40 22.91 -15.86 -27.20
N ARG A 41 24.24 -16.04 -27.18
CA ARG A 41 25.19 -14.91 -27.10
C ARG A 41 25.10 -14.04 -28.34
N HIS A 42 25.04 -14.65 -29.52
CA HIS A 42 24.92 -13.92 -30.78
C HIS A 42 23.63 -13.08 -30.83
N VAL A 43 22.50 -13.69 -30.47
CA VAL A 43 21.19 -13.00 -30.39
C VAL A 43 21.23 -11.84 -29.39
N VAL A 44 21.91 -11.99 -28.24
CA VAL A 44 22.06 -10.91 -27.25
C VAL A 44 22.89 -9.74 -27.82
N THR A 45 24.00 -10.03 -28.51
CA THR A 45 24.82 -9.00 -29.15
C THR A 45 24.04 -8.25 -30.23
N GLN A 46 23.36 -8.97 -31.12
CA GLN A 46 22.51 -8.36 -32.15
C GLN A 46 21.37 -7.54 -31.54
N ALA A 47 20.72 -8.06 -30.50
CA ALA A 47 19.65 -7.34 -29.81
C ALA A 47 20.14 -6.05 -29.15
N ALA A 48 21.36 -6.04 -28.59
CA ALA A 48 21.96 -4.82 -28.05
C ALA A 48 22.19 -3.77 -29.14
N ALA A 49 22.74 -4.18 -30.29
CA ALA A 49 22.94 -3.29 -31.44
C ALA A 49 21.61 -2.70 -31.95
N ARG A 50 20.56 -3.53 -32.07
CA ARG A 50 19.21 -3.09 -32.47
C ARG A 50 18.65 -2.06 -31.49
N VAL A 51 18.71 -2.30 -30.18
CA VAL A 51 18.20 -1.33 -29.19
C VAL A 51 18.94 0.01 -29.26
N THR A 52 20.25 0.00 -29.48
CA THR A 52 21.02 1.22 -29.68
C THR A 52 20.56 1.97 -30.94
N ALA A 53 20.28 1.26 -32.04
CA ALA A 53 19.76 1.86 -33.27
C ALA A 53 18.35 2.45 -33.12
N LEU A 54 17.54 1.97 -32.16
CA LEU A 54 16.19 2.48 -31.92
C LEU A 54 16.15 3.87 -31.25
N GLY A 55 17.26 4.32 -30.65
CA GLY A 55 17.35 5.64 -30.00
C GLY A 55 16.21 5.88 -29.01
N ASP A 56 15.42 6.93 -29.25
CA ASP A 56 14.32 7.38 -28.38
C ASP A 56 13.12 6.43 -28.31
N GLN A 57 12.99 5.52 -29.28
CA GLN A 57 11.89 4.54 -29.31
C GLN A 57 12.14 3.35 -28.34
N ALA A 58 13.37 3.22 -27.83
CA ALA A 58 13.71 2.16 -26.90
C ALA A 58 13.06 2.39 -25.53
N ILE A 59 12.40 1.36 -24.99
CA ILE A 59 11.88 1.40 -23.63
C ILE A 59 13.06 1.27 -22.65
N PRO A 60 13.33 2.29 -21.81
CA PRO A 60 14.46 2.24 -20.91
C PRO A 60 14.30 1.15 -19.86
N SER A 61 15.43 0.55 -19.46
CA SER A 61 15.46 -0.49 -18.42
C SER A 61 14.87 -0.01 -17.08
N LYS A 62 14.47 -0.94 -16.21
CA LYS A 62 13.97 -0.59 -14.86
C LYS A 62 14.97 0.27 -14.07
N LYS A 63 16.28 0.03 -14.23
CA LYS A 63 17.34 0.83 -13.61
C LYS A 63 17.38 2.24 -14.20
N ALA A 64 17.34 2.36 -15.54
CA ALA A 64 17.30 3.64 -16.23
C ALA A 64 16.05 4.44 -15.84
N ARG A 65 14.86 3.82 -15.79
CA ARG A 65 13.62 4.44 -15.31
C ARG A 65 13.72 4.94 -13.86
N ARG A 66 14.36 4.17 -12.97
CA ARG A 66 14.58 4.59 -11.58
C ARG A 66 15.53 5.78 -11.49
N LYS A 67 16.62 5.77 -12.28
CA LYS A 67 17.57 6.89 -12.38
C LYS A 67 16.88 8.13 -12.93
N ALA A 68 16.14 8.02 -14.03
CA ALA A 68 15.36 9.10 -14.62
C ALA A 68 14.32 9.65 -13.63
N LYS A 69 13.62 8.79 -12.87
CA LYS A 69 12.70 9.24 -11.81
C LYS A 69 13.41 9.98 -10.69
N LYS A 70 14.59 9.53 -10.27
CA LYS A 70 15.41 10.21 -9.25
C LYS A 70 15.89 11.56 -9.76
N GLN A 71 16.35 11.63 -11.01
CA GLN A 71 16.78 12.86 -11.66
C GLN A 71 15.61 13.83 -11.87
N ALA A 72 14.44 13.34 -12.29
CA ALA A 72 13.22 14.14 -12.39
C ALA A 72 12.77 14.68 -11.04
N GLY A 73 12.89 13.90 -9.96
CA GLY A 73 12.65 14.40 -8.60
C GLY A 73 13.66 15.46 -8.16
N ALA A 74 14.93 15.33 -8.55
CA ALA A 74 15.95 16.35 -8.30
C ALA A 74 15.75 17.61 -9.16
N LEU A 75 15.27 17.47 -10.39
CA LEU A 75 14.95 18.59 -11.28
C LEU A 75 13.66 19.29 -10.85
N ALA A 76 12.65 18.54 -10.39
CA ALA A 76 11.44 19.10 -9.77
C ALA A 76 11.72 19.80 -8.43
N ALA A 77 12.85 19.52 -7.79
CA ALA A 77 13.34 20.30 -6.65
C ALA A 77 14.12 21.56 -7.08
N ARG A 78 14.58 21.63 -8.34
CA ARG A 78 15.33 22.77 -8.92
C ARG A 78 14.43 23.76 -9.65
N HIS A 79 13.39 23.30 -10.34
CA HIS A 79 12.28 24.16 -10.65
C HIS A 79 11.64 24.51 -9.32
N ALA A 80 11.60 25.80 -8.98
CA ALA A 80 10.69 26.25 -7.93
C ALA A 80 9.35 25.59 -8.24
N PRO A 81 8.71 24.89 -7.29
CA PRO A 81 7.33 24.49 -7.53
C PRO A 81 6.66 25.77 -8.00
N ALA A 82 6.04 25.76 -9.18
CA ALA A 82 5.20 26.88 -9.59
C ALA A 82 4.32 27.09 -8.36
N SER A 83 4.62 28.15 -7.59
CA SER A 83 4.05 28.28 -6.26
C SER A 83 2.58 28.30 -6.58
N PRO A 84 1.80 27.27 -6.18
CA PRO A 84 0.39 27.31 -6.49
C PRO A 84 -0.03 28.60 -5.84
N VAL A 85 -0.38 29.61 -6.65
CA VAL A 85 -0.83 30.89 -6.13
C VAL A 85 -2.06 30.48 -5.34
N ARG A 86 -1.89 30.33 -4.04
CA ARG A 86 -2.98 30.01 -3.13
C ARG A 86 -3.71 31.32 -3.02
N VAL A 87 -4.55 31.57 -4.02
CA VAL A 87 -5.53 32.64 -3.93
C VAL A 87 -6.38 32.26 -2.73
N ALA A 88 -6.35 33.10 -1.69
CA ALA A 88 -7.20 32.90 -0.54
C ALA A 88 -8.65 32.91 -1.06
N ALA A 89 -9.50 32.00 -0.59
CA ALA A 89 -10.89 31.93 -1.06
C ALA A 89 -11.62 33.28 -0.90
N ASN A 90 -11.19 34.06 0.10
CA ASN A 90 -11.64 35.39 0.46
C ASN A 90 -10.99 36.54 -0.35
N SER A 91 -10.01 36.27 -1.20
CA SER A 91 -9.49 37.26 -2.18
C SER A 91 -10.11 37.09 -3.58
N LEU A 92 -10.96 36.07 -3.77
CA LEU A 92 -11.81 35.95 -4.94
C LEU A 92 -13.21 36.37 -4.50
N ASP A 93 -13.68 37.51 -4.99
CA ASP A 93 -15.04 37.98 -4.74
C ASP A 93 -16.04 37.16 -5.56
N LEU A 94 -16.20 35.88 -5.18
CA LEU A 94 -17.09 34.92 -5.85
C LEU A 94 -18.54 35.03 -5.37
N GLY A 95 -18.85 36.06 -4.57
CA GLY A 95 -20.14 36.18 -3.90
C GLY A 95 -20.41 35.06 -2.89
N THR A 96 -21.51 35.19 -2.16
CA THR A 96 -21.94 34.20 -1.18
C THR A 96 -22.27 32.88 -1.90
N PRO A 97 -21.63 31.74 -1.56
CA PRO A 97 -21.95 30.47 -2.20
C PRO A 97 -23.38 30.09 -1.83
N ALA A 98 -24.23 29.98 -2.85
CA ALA A 98 -25.57 29.45 -2.68
C ALA A 98 -25.45 27.98 -2.21
N LEU A 99 -25.76 27.74 -0.94
CA LEU A 99 -25.88 26.39 -0.36
C LEU A 99 -27.20 25.76 -0.82
N THR A 100 -27.36 25.57 -2.12
CA THR A 100 -28.45 24.77 -2.68
C THR A 100 -28.02 23.30 -2.75
N ALA A 101 -28.98 22.37 -2.76
CA ALA A 101 -28.70 20.94 -2.80
C ALA A 101 -27.91 20.49 -4.05
N ASP A 102 -27.91 21.31 -5.10
CA ASP A 102 -27.15 21.12 -6.35
C ASP A 102 -25.76 21.79 -6.35
N ALA A 103 -25.31 22.34 -5.21
CA ALA A 103 -23.99 22.94 -5.12
C ALA A 103 -22.89 21.89 -5.39
N PRO A 104 -21.94 22.15 -6.31
CA PRO A 104 -20.87 21.21 -6.60
C PRO A 104 -20.05 20.96 -5.33
N LEU A 105 -19.95 19.67 -4.95
CA LEU A 105 -19.22 19.26 -3.74
C LEU A 105 -17.82 19.90 -3.71
N PRO A 106 -17.38 20.41 -2.55
CA PRO A 106 -16.09 21.07 -2.44
C PRO A 106 -14.98 20.12 -2.93
N VAL A 107 -14.11 20.62 -3.80
CA VAL A 107 -12.99 19.86 -4.35
C VAL A 107 -12.10 19.41 -3.20
N VAL A 108 -12.27 18.15 -2.78
CA VAL A 108 -11.43 17.53 -1.78
C VAL A 108 -10.03 17.42 -2.38
N ASP A 109 -9.06 18.14 -1.82
CA ASP A 109 -7.65 18.01 -2.18
C ASP A 109 -7.27 16.53 -2.11
N HIS A 110 -7.05 15.94 -3.28
CA HIS A 110 -6.85 14.51 -3.44
C HIS A 110 -5.55 14.04 -2.74
N ASP A 111 -4.57 14.91 -2.62
CA ASP A 111 -3.32 14.62 -1.93
C ASP A 111 -3.49 14.73 -0.41
N ALA A 112 -4.28 15.68 0.08
CA ALA A 112 -4.69 15.73 1.49
C ALA A 112 -5.47 14.46 1.89
N ALA A 113 -6.40 14.00 1.04
CA ALA A 113 -7.15 12.76 1.28
C ALA A 113 -6.26 11.51 1.26
N LYS A 114 -5.22 11.47 0.41
CA LYS A 114 -4.22 10.38 0.43
C LYS A 114 -3.35 10.44 1.69
N ALA A 115 -2.94 11.63 2.13
CA ALA A 115 -2.15 11.83 3.33
C ALA A 115 -2.93 11.37 4.58
N ALA A 116 -4.19 11.79 4.71
CA ALA A 116 -5.08 11.38 5.81
C ALA A 116 -5.24 9.84 5.87
N ARG A 117 -5.46 9.18 4.72
CA ARG A 117 -5.55 7.71 4.65
C ARG A 117 -4.26 7.02 5.11
N ARG A 118 -3.10 7.57 4.75
CA ARG A 118 -1.80 7.03 5.18
C ARG A 118 -1.58 7.23 6.68
N ALA A 119 -1.91 8.42 7.20
CA ALA A 119 -1.83 8.74 8.62
C ALA A 119 -2.71 7.80 9.45
N TRP A 120 -3.97 7.58 9.03
CA TRP A 120 -4.88 6.65 9.69
C TRP A 120 -4.36 5.21 9.71
N LYS A 121 -3.84 4.70 8.58
CA LYS A 121 -3.23 3.36 8.52
C LYS A 121 -2.03 3.25 9.46
N LYS A 122 -1.20 4.29 9.53
CA LYS A 122 -0.03 4.35 10.44
C LYS A 122 -0.49 4.35 11.90
N ALA A 123 -1.44 5.21 12.27
CA ALA A 123 -2.02 5.29 13.61
C ALA A 123 -2.62 3.93 14.05
N ARG A 124 -3.40 3.27 13.19
CA ARG A 124 -3.96 1.94 13.46
C ARG A 124 -2.88 0.88 13.70
N LYS A 125 -1.78 0.94 12.94
CA LYS A 125 -0.63 0.05 13.13
C LYS A 125 0.06 0.31 14.47
N HIS A 126 0.26 1.57 14.86
CA HIS A 126 0.83 1.93 16.15
C HIS A 126 -0.08 1.50 17.31
N ALA A 127 -1.39 1.71 17.22
CA ALA A 127 -2.34 1.24 18.23
C ALA A 127 -2.28 -0.28 18.43
N ARG A 128 -2.21 -1.06 17.33
CA ARG A 128 -2.04 -2.53 17.42
C ARG A 128 -0.71 -2.91 18.09
N LYS A 129 0.38 -2.22 17.75
CA LYS A 129 1.69 -2.44 18.38
C LYS A 129 1.65 -2.09 19.87
N ALA A 130 1.05 -0.97 20.25
CA ALA A 130 0.88 -0.56 21.64
C ALA A 130 0.07 -1.58 22.44
N LYS A 131 -1.05 -2.08 21.89
CA LYS A 131 -1.82 -3.17 22.52
C LYS A 131 -0.99 -4.43 22.74
N LYS A 132 -0.17 -4.83 21.75
CA LYS A 132 0.71 -6.00 21.88
C LYS A 132 1.82 -5.75 22.92
N ALA A 133 2.40 -4.55 22.95
CA ALA A 133 3.42 -4.16 23.91
C ALA A 133 2.86 -4.14 25.34
N ALA A 134 1.67 -3.57 25.55
CA ALA A 134 0.98 -3.57 26.84
C ALA A 134 0.70 -5.00 27.33
N ARG A 135 0.26 -5.90 26.42
CA ARG A 135 0.08 -7.31 26.78
C ARG A 135 1.39 -7.95 27.23
N LYS A 136 2.48 -7.75 26.47
CA LYS A 136 3.80 -8.28 26.81
C LYS A 136 4.33 -7.71 28.12
N ALA A 137 4.11 -6.42 28.39
CA ALA A 137 4.52 -5.77 29.63
C ALA A 137 3.80 -6.39 30.84
N ARG A 138 2.49 -6.65 30.72
CA ARG A 138 1.71 -7.34 31.75
C ARG A 138 2.18 -8.78 31.97
N GLU A 139 2.45 -9.52 30.88
CA GLU A 139 3.03 -10.88 30.98
C GLU A 139 4.39 -10.85 31.69
N ALA A 140 5.25 -9.87 31.40
CA ALA A 140 6.54 -9.70 32.07
C ALA A 140 6.40 -9.33 33.55
N GLU A 141 5.44 -8.46 33.89
CA GLU A 141 5.12 -8.10 35.28
C GLU A 141 4.59 -9.30 36.07
N ALA A 142 3.74 -10.14 35.45
CA ALA A 142 3.26 -11.38 36.06
C ALA A 142 4.39 -12.38 36.31
N LEU A 143 5.29 -12.57 35.33
CA LEU A 143 6.50 -13.37 35.49
C LEU A 143 7.39 -12.84 36.61
N ALA A 144 7.57 -11.52 36.71
CA ALA A 144 8.37 -10.89 37.76
C ALA A 144 7.75 -11.08 39.16
N ARG A 145 6.42 -11.16 39.26
CA ARG A 145 5.71 -11.47 40.52
C ARG A 145 5.61 -12.97 40.83
N GLY A 146 6.07 -13.85 39.94
CA GLY A 146 5.97 -15.31 40.12
C GLY A 146 4.54 -15.86 39.99
N LEU A 147 3.60 -15.09 39.45
CA LEU A 147 2.22 -15.56 39.25
C LEU A 147 2.14 -16.45 38.00
N PRO A 148 1.49 -17.62 38.08
CA PRO A 148 1.28 -18.46 36.91
C PRO A 148 0.31 -17.78 35.91
N PRO A 149 0.47 -18.00 34.59
CA PRO A 149 -0.26 -17.26 33.55
C PRO A 149 -1.80 -17.32 33.63
N HIS A 150 -2.36 -18.36 34.24
CA HIS A 150 -3.80 -18.60 34.34
C HIS A 150 -4.48 -17.81 35.46
N GLU A 151 -3.77 -17.50 36.55
CA GLU A 151 -4.28 -16.66 37.65
C GLU A 151 -4.29 -15.18 37.24
N HIS A 152 -3.26 -14.74 36.49
CA HIS A 152 -3.21 -13.41 35.90
C HIS A 152 -4.36 -13.17 34.89
N ALA A 153 -4.72 -14.16 34.07
CA ALA A 153 -5.85 -14.07 33.15
C ALA A 153 -7.21 -13.91 33.87
N THR A 154 -7.32 -14.46 35.09
CA THR A 154 -8.51 -14.36 35.95
C THR A 154 -8.58 -12.99 36.63
N ALA A 155 -7.46 -12.46 37.14
CA ALA A 155 -7.36 -11.10 37.68
C ALA A 155 -7.68 -10.01 36.63
N MET A 156 -7.49 -10.31 35.35
CA MET A 156 -7.76 -9.42 34.22
C MET A 156 -9.25 -9.33 33.81
N ARG A 157 -10.16 -10.07 34.46
CA ARG A 157 -11.62 -10.05 34.20
C ARG A 157 -12.43 -9.89 35.50
N PRO A 158 -12.36 -8.74 36.19
CA PRO A 158 -13.09 -8.54 37.45
C PRO A 158 -14.61 -8.72 37.29
N ASP A 159 -15.16 -8.39 36.12
CA ASP A 159 -16.59 -8.56 35.81
C ASP A 159 -17.04 -10.02 35.72
N ARG A 160 -16.19 -10.92 35.25
CA ARG A 160 -16.56 -12.35 35.13
C ARG A 160 -16.53 -13.06 36.49
N ALA A 161 -15.74 -12.54 37.44
CA ALA A 161 -15.72 -13.01 38.82
C ALA A 161 -16.98 -12.56 39.60
N ARG A 162 -17.53 -11.38 39.31
CA ARG A 162 -18.79 -10.88 39.91
C ARG A 162 -20.07 -11.53 39.34
N GLN A 163 -20.03 -12.07 38.13
CA GLN A 163 -21.20 -12.65 37.45
C GLN A 163 -21.39 -14.15 37.67
N ARG A 164 -20.62 -14.77 38.56
CA ARG A 164 -20.86 -16.17 38.94
C ARG A 164 -21.85 -16.15 40.11
N PRO A 165 -23.16 -16.41 39.89
CA PRO A 165 -24.08 -16.50 41.01
C PRO A 165 -23.58 -17.60 41.94
N ALA A 166 -23.56 -17.31 43.25
CA ALA A 166 -23.37 -18.33 44.25
C ALA A 166 -24.41 -19.42 43.97
N ALA A 167 -23.97 -20.68 43.89
CA ALA A 167 -24.88 -21.80 43.73
C ALA A 167 -25.81 -21.81 44.96
N GLY A 168 -27.04 -21.32 44.81
CA GLY A 168 -27.96 -21.19 45.94
C GLY A 168 -29.23 -20.38 45.74
N GLU A 169 -29.36 -19.53 44.71
CA GLU A 169 -30.57 -18.69 44.58
C GLU A 169 -31.34 -19.00 43.28
N VAL A 170 -32.12 -20.09 43.34
CA VAL A 170 -33.26 -20.30 42.45
C VAL A 170 -34.37 -19.38 42.94
N SER A 171 -34.45 -18.17 42.38
CA SER A 171 -35.58 -17.26 42.63
C SER A 171 -36.44 -17.17 41.38
N GLN A 172 -37.70 -17.53 41.57
CA GLN A 172 -38.74 -17.75 40.58
C GLN A 172 -39.07 -16.45 39.83
N GLN A 173 -39.06 -16.48 38.50
CA GLN A 173 -39.63 -15.39 37.68
C GLN A 173 -41.16 -15.47 37.71
N PRO A 174 -41.90 -14.39 38.03
CA PRO A 174 -43.32 -14.36 37.74
C PRO A 174 -43.57 -14.01 36.27
N ALA A 175 -44.60 -14.67 35.73
CA ALA A 175 -45.00 -14.68 34.34
C ALA A 175 -45.30 -13.29 33.75
N ARG A 176 -44.88 -13.11 32.50
CA ARG A 176 -45.23 -11.99 31.63
C ARG A 176 -46.75 -11.90 31.46
N ARG A 177 -47.41 -10.88 32.02
CA ARG A 177 -48.74 -10.47 31.56
C ARG A 177 -48.60 -9.51 30.39
N ARG A 178 -49.01 -9.99 29.21
CA ARG A 178 -49.42 -9.14 28.08
C ARG A 178 -50.59 -8.27 28.57
N ALA A 179 -50.48 -6.96 28.41
CA ALA A 179 -51.63 -6.07 28.42
C ALA A 179 -51.76 -5.50 27.00
N ALA A 180 -52.85 -5.90 26.35
CA ALA A 180 -53.38 -5.30 25.14
C ALA A 180 -54.27 -4.10 25.50
N GLY A 181 -54.49 -3.22 24.52
CA GLY A 181 -55.49 -2.14 24.53
C GLY A 181 -54.85 -0.75 24.72
N ASN A 182 -55.18 0.28 23.92
CA ASN A 182 -56.29 0.49 22.98
C ASN A 182 -55.83 1.49 21.91
#